data_AF-A0A7V6J1C2-F1
#
_entry.id   AF-A0A7V6J1C2-F1
#
_cell.length_a   1.000
_cell.length_b   1.000
_cell.length_c   1.000
_cell.angle_alpha   90.00
_cell.angle_beta   90.00
_cell.angle_gamma   90.00
#
_symmetry.space_group_name_H-M   'P 1'
#
loop_
_entity.id
_entity.type
_entity.pdbx_description
1 polymer ?
#
loop_
_entity_poly.entity_id
_entity_poly.type
_entity_poly.pdbx_seq_one_letter_code
_entity_poly.pdbx_strand_id
1 'polypeptide(L)'
;MDNLRKKFKRNNLYLDISALGESDTFVETIGIHPKFWFLVDDHKYLAKFDSYKKTSYGEIIYNSLAKQVLDENYIVEYDFVRNYEQTGVVCKSFLGEGESFLHGADFILKYTNGKQNETIADILMYFGVTNGFNHINFIKDIMEKAFEGDKVRLKENMTNFFRMFVLDCLCENIDRNLRNWGVIIDDQTGKVKRLALIFDNGHVLGLYGSGKHYSKNYVLHYYEDHEYFGYGQADELISILKCEDEFYREIIKEVITTIDFNMAIKDVEQKIGGKIELHNIDRIRDDFNMNLRKIKKETIREEKKLNKIYADYENKIVLSEDEQLEVIKIDNKLIKYLISPSHNVQIAAVRENYHNLKYADKDNIEVKKAAIDSSYKALTYFEPSDEEILIYAIRQDAKALSFVKNYTPKINKEICKRLQHDQSYLTFLNQPPQEIIDYCFAMKAKKSLSR
;
A
#
# COMPACT_ATOMS: atom_id res chain seq x y z
N MET A 1 -13.70 -27.40 -0.14
CA MET A 1 -13.27 -28.05 -1.38
C MET A 1 -13.58 -29.55 -1.44
N ASP A 2 -13.81 -30.21 -0.31
CA ASP A 2 -13.97 -31.67 -0.27
C ASP A 2 -15.18 -32.21 -1.05
N ASN A 3 -16.32 -31.52 -1.05
CA ASN A 3 -17.49 -31.93 -1.84
C ASN A 3 -17.15 -32.00 -3.34
N LEU A 4 -16.42 -30.99 -3.83
CA LEU A 4 -15.94 -30.97 -5.22
C LEU A 4 -15.01 -32.15 -5.53
N ARG A 5 -14.04 -32.42 -4.65
CA ARG A 5 -13.08 -33.53 -4.79
C ARG A 5 -13.75 -34.91 -4.73
N LYS A 6 -14.85 -35.04 -3.98
CA LYS A 6 -15.67 -36.26 -3.92
C LYS A 6 -16.52 -36.44 -5.17
N LYS A 7 -17.07 -35.34 -5.70
CA LYS A 7 -17.95 -35.34 -6.88
C LYS A 7 -17.22 -35.68 -8.17
N PHE A 8 -16.04 -35.10 -8.38
CA PHE A 8 -15.30 -35.22 -9.63
C PHE A 8 -14.08 -36.12 -9.47
N LYS A 9 -13.91 -37.05 -10.42
CA LYS A 9 -12.74 -37.92 -10.45
C LYS A 9 -11.51 -37.11 -10.85
N ARG A 10 -10.38 -37.43 -10.21
CA ARG A 10 -9.07 -36.91 -10.61
C ARG A 10 -8.56 -37.69 -11.82
N ASN A 11 -8.17 -36.97 -12.87
CA ASN A 11 -7.53 -37.52 -14.06
C ASN A 11 -6.17 -36.83 -14.20
N ASN A 12 -5.10 -37.59 -13.94
CA ASN A 12 -3.76 -37.06 -13.66
C ASN A 12 -3.81 -36.01 -12.54
N LEU A 13 -3.40 -34.77 -12.84
CA LEU A 13 -3.31 -33.68 -11.88
C LEU A 13 -4.62 -32.88 -11.71
N TYR A 14 -5.69 -33.19 -12.45
CA TYR A 14 -6.87 -32.34 -12.57
C TYR A 14 -8.15 -33.03 -12.11
N LEU A 15 -9.03 -32.30 -11.43
CA LEU A 15 -10.43 -32.70 -11.27
C LEU A 15 -11.13 -32.53 -12.62
N ASP A 16 -11.69 -33.61 -13.16
CA ASP A 16 -12.36 -33.59 -14.47
C ASP A 16 -13.81 -33.13 -14.33
N ILE A 17 -14.08 -31.89 -14.75
CA ILE A 17 -15.41 -31.27 -14.68
C ILE A 17 -16.12 -31.25 -16.05
N SER A 18 -15.63 -32.00 -17.03
CA SER A 18 -16.19 -32.03 -18.40
C SER A 18 -17.62 -32.59 -18.47
N ALA A 19 -18.08 -33.24 -17.40
CA ALA A 19 -19.44 -33.76 -17.29
C ALA A 19 -20.50 -32.68 -16.96
N LEU A 20 -20.09 -31.44 -16.65
CA LEU A 20 -21.02 -30.33 -16.43
C LEU A 20 -21.67 -29.89 -17.75
N GLY A 21 -23.00 -29.77 -17.78
CA GLY A 21 -23.73 -29.22 -18.93
C GLY A 21 -23.75 -27.69 -18.93
N GLU A 22 -24.04 -27.07 -20.08
CA GLU A 22 -24.14 -25.60 -20.20
C GLU A 22 -25.18 -25.00 -19.23
N SER A 23 -26.30 -25.71 -19.00
CA SER A 23 -27.36 -25.31 -18.06
C SER A 23 -26.91 -25.26 -16.60
N ASP A 24 -25.80 -25.93 -16.26
CA ASP A 24 -25.29 -26.03 -14.89
C ASP A 24 -24.25 -24.95 -14.58
N THR A 25 -24.00 -24.05 -15.54
CA THR A 25 -22.91 -23.07 -15.49
C THR A 25 -23.42 -21.64 -15.69
N PHE A 26 -22.77 -20.69 -15.03
CA PHE A 26 -22.99 -19.25 -15.21
C PHE A 26 -21.67 -18.57 -15.58
N VAL A 27 -21.58 -18.02 -16.79
CA VAL A 27 -20.36 -17.37 -17.29
C VAL A 27 -20.10 -16.07 -16.54
N GLU A 28 -18.87 -15.88 -16.06
CA GLU A 28 -18.45 -14.61 -15.46
C GLU A 28 -17.60 -13.82 -16.45
N THR A 29 -18.03 -12.59 -16.75
CA THR A 29 -17.44 -11.74 -17.79
C THR A 29 -16.35 -10.78 -17.30
N ILE A 30 -16.11 -10.70 -15.98
CA ILE A 30 -15.13 -9.79 -15.37
C ILE A 30 -13.73 -10.40 -15.40
N GLY A 31 -12.69 -9.72 -15.90
CA GLY A 31 -11.30 -10.25 -15.92
C GLY A 31 -10.90 -10.90 -17.25
N ILE A 32 -9.63 -11.32 -17.38
CA ILE A 32 -9.02 -11.69 -18.68
C ILE A 32 -9.13 -13.18 -19.05
N HIS A 33 -9.40 -14.06 -18.08
CA HIS A 33 -9.41 -15.51 -18.27
C HIS A 33 -10.84 -16.03 -18.46
N PRO A 34 -11.07 -17.02 -19.33
CA PRO A 34 -12.36 -17.70 -19.41
C PRO A 34 -12.72 -18.33 -18.06
N LYS A 35 -13.87 -17.95 -17.50
CA LYS A 35 -14.32 -18.48 -16.21
C LYS A 35 -15.83 -18.59 -16.12
N PHE A 36 -16.28 -19.58 -15.36
CA PHE A 36 -17.68 -19.82 -15.10
C PHE A 36 -17.90 -20.36 -13.69
N TRP A 37 -19.04 -20.00 -13.12
CA TRP A 37 -19.54 -20.50 -11.86
C TRP A 37 -20.38 -21.76 -12.07
N PHE A 38 -20.36 -22.68 -11.11
CA PHE A 38 -21.22 -23.85 -11.07
C PHE A 38 -21.49 -24.28 -9.62
N LEU A 39 -22.45 -25.19 -9.44
CA LEU A 39 -22.87 -25.69 -8.11
C LEU A 39 -22.47 -27.16 -7.91
N VAL A 40 -22.02 -27.48 -6.70
CA VAL A 40 -21.88 -28.86 -6.22
C VAL A 40 -22.35 -28.91 -4.76
N ASP A 41 -23.40 -29.70 -4.51
CA ASP A 41 -24.01 -29.87 -3.18
C ASP A 41 -24.30 -28.51 -2.51
N ASP A 42 -25.04 -27.64 -3.20
CA ASP A 42 -25.41 -26.27 -2.78
C ASP A 42 -24.25 -25.30 -2.52
N HIS A 43 -23.02 -25.69 -2.87
CA HIS A 43 -21.87 -24.80 -2.82
C HIS A 43 -21.50 -24.29 -4.21
N LYS A 44 -21.22 -22.99 -4.28
CA LYS A 44 -20.81 -22.29 -5.50
C LYS A 44 -19.30 -22.36 -5.71
N TYR A 45 -18.87 -22.71 -6.91
CA TYR A 45 -17.46 -22.82 -7.30
C TYR A 45 -17.20 -22.03 -8.57
N LEU A 46 -16.03 -21.41 -8.67
CA LEU A 46 -15.55 -20.70 -9.85
C LEU A 46 -14.44 -21.51 -10.49
N ALA A 47 -14.64 -21.98 -11.73
CA ALA A 47 -13.56 -22.51 -12.54
C ALA A 47 -12.98 -21.38 -13.40
N LYS A 48 -11.66 -21.20 -13.34
CA LYS A 48 -10.86 -20.23 -14.10
C LYS A 48 -9.90 -21.00 -14.98
N PHE A 49 -10.07 -20.91 -16.29
CA PHE A 49 -9.26 -21.62 -17.28
C PHE A 49 -8.13 -20.75 -17.78
N ASP A 50 -6.98 -21.39 -17.93
CA ASP A 50 -5.75 -20.68 -18.23
C ASP A 50 -5.69 -20.35 -19.72
N SER A 51 -5.52 -19.06 -20.04
CA SER A 51 -5.09 -18.65 -21.38
C SER A 51 -3.60 -18.97 -21.60
N TYR A 52 -2.84 -19.08 -20.50
CA TYR A 52 -1.39 -19.27 -20.47
C TYR A 52 -1.05 -20.32 -19.41
N LYS A 53 -1.12 -21.64 -19.75
CA LYS A 53 -1.01 -22.86 -18.89
C LYS A 53 -0.18 -22.85 -17.58
N LYS A 54 0.68 -21.86 -17.37
CA LYS A 54 1.55 -21.63 -16.23
C LYS A 54 0.90 -20.80 -15.09
N THR A 55 -0.09 -19.94 -15.34
CA THR A 55 -0.66 -19.09 -14.27
C THR A 55 -1.42 -19.90 -13.23
N SER A 56 -2.03 -21.00 -13.65
CA SER A 56 -2.68 -21.98 -12.76
C SER A 56 -1.72 -22.59 -11.74
N TYR A 57 -0.46 -22.83 -12.14
CA TYR A 57 0.57 -23.28 -11.20
C TYR A 57 0.95 -22.16 -10.23
N GLY A 58 0.99 -20.91 -10.70
CA GLY A 58 1.19 -19.73 -9.85
C GLY A 58 0.15 -19.64 -8.75
N GLU A 59 -1.14 -19.77 -9.11
CA GLU A 59 -2.25 -19.76 -8.14
C GLU A 59 -2.08 -20.84 -7.07
N ILE A 60 -1.78 -22.07 -7.49
CA ILE A 60 -1.70 -23.23 -6.59
C ILE A 60 -0.45 -23.17 -5.69
N ILE A 61 0.71 -22.78 -6.23
CA ILE A 61 1.93 -22.64 -5.45
C ILE A 61 1.81 -21.47 -4.48
N TYR A 62 1.31 -20.32 -4.94
CA TYR A 62 1.05 -19.17 -4.06
C TYR A 62 0.07 -19.53 -2.95
N ASN A 63 -1.01 -20.26 -3.26
CA ASN A 63 -1.96 -20.72 -2.26
C ASN A 63 -1.31 -21.57 -1.16
N SER A 64 -0.39 -22.45 -1.54
CA SER A 64 0.32 -23.29 -0.58
C SER A 64 1.33 -22.49 0.26
N LEU A 65 2.04 -21.53 -0.34
CA LEU A 65 2.89 -20.59 0.39
C LEU A 65 2.07 -19.73 1.37
N ALA A 66 0.92 -19.23 0.92
CA ALA A 66 0.01 -18.42 1.74
C ALA A 66 -0.43 -19.17 3.01
N LYS A 67 -0.75 -20.45 2.92
CA LYS A 67 -1.16 -21.28 4.07
C LYS A 67 -0.10 -21.40 5.17
N GLN A 68 1.16 -21.11 4.85
CA GLN A 68 2.24 -21.12 5.84
C GLN A 68 2.29 -19.83 6.68
N VAL A 69 1.72 -18.73 6.18
CA VAL A 69 1.96 -17.40 6.75
C VAL A 69 0.70 -16.55 6.97
N LEU A 70 -0.42 -16.90 6.33
CA LEU A 70 -1.72 -16.24 6.50
C LEU A 70 -2.65 -17.13 7.33
N ASP A 71 -3.57 -16.50 8.06
CA ASP A 71 -4.56 -17.26 8.82
C ASP A 71 -5.53 -17.96 7.85
N GLU A 72 -5.96 -19.18 8.18
CA GLU A 72 -6.74 -20.04 7.28
C GLU A 72 -8.04 -19.40 6.76
N ASN A 73 -8.64 -18.50 7.56
CA ASN A 73 -9.86 -17.78 7.22
C ASN A 73 -9.67 -16.65 6.21
N TYR A 74 -8.43 -16.40 5.77
CA TYR A 74 -8.07 -15.36 4.81
C TYR A 74 -7.55 -15.92 3.50
N ILE A 75 -7.67 -17.23 3.25
CA ILE A 75 -7.10 -17.87 2.06
C ILE A 75 -8.18 -18.59 1.25
N VAL A 76 -8.38 -18.19 -0.01
CA VAL A 76 -9.23 -18.95 -0.93
C VAL A 76 -8.53 -20.24 -1.30
N GLU A 77 -9.14 -21.40 -1.04
CA GLU A 77 -8.56 -22.69 -1.45
C GLU A 77 -8.82 -22.95 -2.94
N TYR A 78 -7.75 -23.24 -3.68
CA TYR A 78 -7.81 -23.59 -5.10
C TYR A 78 -7.59 -25.10 -5.31
N ASP A 79 -7.99 -25.65 -6.44
CA ASP A 79 -7.58 -26.97 -6.94
C ASP A 79 -7.43 -26.94 -8.46
N PHE A 80 -6.72 -27.90 -9.04
CA PHE A 80 -6.60 -28.00 -10.50
C PHE A 80 -7.86 -28.61 -11.10
N VAL A 81 -8.30 -28.05 -12.23
CA VAL A 81 -9.44 -28.57 -13.01
C VAL A 81 -9.12 -28.70 -14.48
N ARG A 82 -9.84 -29.61 -15.14
CA ARG A 82 -9.89 -29.71 -16.58
C ARG A 82 -11.33 -29.72 -17.08
N ASN A 83 -11.55 -29.13 -18.24
CA ASN A 83 -12.78 -29.21 -19.00
C ASN A 83 -12.42 -29.53 -20.46
N TYR A 84 -12.68 -30.77 -20.88
CA TYR A 84 -12.14 -31.37 -22.10
C TYR A 84 -10.62 -31.21 -22.19
N GLU A 85 -10.13 -30.38 -23.12
CA GLU A 85 -8.70 -30.08 -23.35
C GLU A 85 -8.21 -28.84 -22.59
N GLN A 86 -9.13 -28.06 -22.00
CA GLN A 86 -8.78 -26.86 -21.24
C GLN A 86 -8.40 -27.24 -19.81
N THR A 87 -7.34 -26.62 -19.29
CA THR A 87 -6.87 -26.79 -17.91
C THR A 87 -6.89 -25.46 -17.18
N GLY A 88 -7.10 -25.50 -15.87
CA GLY A 88 -7.18 -24.30 -15.05
C GLY A 88 -7.17 -24.59 -13.56
N VAL A 89 -7.70 -23.64 -12.81
CA VAL A 89 -7.95 -23.78 -11.37
C VAL A 89 -9.42 -23.60 -11.05
N VAL A 90 -9.84 -24.15 -9.93
CA VAL A 90 -11.17 -23.95 -9.36
C VAL A 90 -11.05 -23.53 -7.91
N CYS A 91 -11.90 -22.62 -7.48
CA CYS A 91 -12.04 -22.28 -6.07
C CYS A 91 -13.50 -22.28 -5.63
N LYS A 92 -13.74 -22.46 -4.33
CA LYS A 92 -15.06 -22.27 -3.73
C LYS A 92 -15.32 -20.78 -3.53
N SER A 93 -16.56 -20.33 -3.78
CA SER A 93 -17.02 -19.00 -3.36
C SER A 93 -16.78 -18.82 -1.86
N PHE A 94 -16.17 -17.70 -1.49
CA PHE A 94 -15.93 -17.33 -0.09
C PHE A 94 -17.03 -16.45 0.51
N LEU A 95 -18.05 -16.10 -0.28
CA LEU A 95 -19.22 -15.35 0.19
C LEU A 95 -20.16 -16.27 0.96
N GLY A 96 -20.44 -15.89 2.21
CA GLY A 96 -21.51 -16.46 3.01
C GLY A 96 -22.89 -15.91 2.62
N GLU A 97 -23.93 -16.45 3.25
CA GLU A 97 -25.29 -15.93 3.13
C GLU A 97 -25.37 -14.51 3.73
N GLY A 98 -25.96 -13.57 2.98
CA GLY A 98 -26.03 -12.16 3.38
C GLY A 98 -24.68 -11.43 3.36
N GLU A 99 -23.71 -11.91 2.56
CA GLU A 99 -22.43 -11.24 2.37
C GLU A 99 -22.24 -10.79 0.92
N SER A 100 -21.76 -9.55 0.77
CA SER A 100 -21.33 -8.99 -0.52
C SER A 100 -19.84 -8.71 -0.53
N PHE A 101 -19.22 -8.77 -1.72
CA PHE A 101 -17.82 -8.40 -1.91
C PHE A 101 -17.69 -6.95 -2.40
N LEU A 102 -16.82 -6.18 -1.76
CA LEU A 102 -16.44 -4.84 -2.19
C LEU A 102 -14.96 -4.83 -2.55
N HIS A 103 -14.63 -4.66 -3.83
CA HIS A 103 -13.24 -4.59 -4.30
C HIS A 103 -12.48 -3.44 -3.64
N GLY A 104 -11.15 -3.56 -3.53
CA GLY A 104 -10.27 -2.56 -2.94
C GLY A 104 -10.45 -1.16 -3.53
N ALA A 105 -10.63 -1.06 -4.85
CA ALA A 105 -10.93 0.21 -5.53
C ALA A 105 -12.20 0.86 -4.97
N ASP A 106 -13.31 0.11 -4.92
CA ASP A 106 -14.61 0.62 -4.47
C ASP A 106 -14.62 0.86 -2.95
N PHE A 107 -13.86 0.06 -2.19
CA PHE A 107 -13.64 0.24 -0.77
C PHE A 107 -12.92 1.56 -0.46
N ILE A 108 -11.81 1.83 -1.13
CA ILE A 108 -11.08 3.10 -0.98
C ILE A 108 -12.02 4.27 -1.27
N LEU A 109 -12.82 4.20 -2.35
CA LEU A 109 -13.77 5.26 -2.70
C LEU A 109 -14.82 5.51 -1.63
N LYS A 110 -15.41 4.43 -1.10
CA LYS A 110 -16.43 4.52 -0.06
C LYS A 110 -15.93 5.24 1.19
N TYR A 111 -14.64 5.11 1.52
CA TYR A 111 -14.09 5.57 2.79
C TYR A 111 -13.09 6.74 2.70
N THR A 112 -12.82 7.24 1.50
CA THR A 112 -11.99 8.45 1.28
C THR A 112 -12.77 9.74 1.16
N ASN A 113 -14.11 9.71 1.23
CA ASN A 113 -14.97 10.84 0.89
C ASN A 113 -14.63 11.39 -0.51
N GLY A 114 -14.65 10.53 -1.53
CA GLY A 114 -14.68 11.00 -2.91
C GLY A 114 -15.77 12.09 -3.02
N LYS A 115 -15.38 13.27 -3.51
CA LYS A 115 -16.33 14.29 -3.98
C LYS A 115 -17.39 13.52 -4.77
N GLN A 116 -18.68 13.69 -4.44
CA GLN A 116 -19.80 12.82 -4.82
C GLN A 116 -19.99 12.54 -6.35
N ASN A 117 -19.09 12.97 -7.23
CA ASN A 117 -19.20 12.97 -8.69
C ASN A 117 -17.98 12.38 -9.45
N GLU A 118 -17.02 11.68 -8.83
CA GLU A 118 -15.88 11.09 -9.55
C GLU A 118 -16.16 9.65 -10.03
N THR A 119 -15.85 9.33 -11.28
CA THR A 119 -16.11 8.00 -11.88
C THR A 119 -14.96 7.01 -11.64
N ILE A 120 -15.22 5.70 -11.67
CA ILE A 120 -14.18 4.65 -11.57
C ILE A 120 -13.05 4.87 -12.60
N ALA A 121 -13.32 5.48 -13.75
CA ALA A 121 -12.31 5.81 -14.76
C ALA A 121 -11.43 6.99 -14.35
N ASP A 122 -12.01 8.06 -13.80
CA ASP A 122 -11.24 9.20 -13.24
C ASP A 122 -10.33 8.70 -12.12
N ILE A 123 -10.88 7.81 -11.30
CA ILE A 123 -10.25 7.12 -10.18
C ILE A 123 -9.10 6.26 -10.68
N LEU A 124 -9.29 5.29 -11.57
CA LEU A 124 -8.19 4.47 -12.11
C LEU A 124 -7.10 5.33 -12.77
N MET A 125 -7.47 6.47 -13.36
CA MET A 125 -6.52 7.47 -13.85
C MET A 125 -5.77 8.18 -12.69
N TYR A 126 -6.43 8.55 -11.60
CA TYR A 126 -5.79 9.04 -10.36
C TYR A 126 -4.90 7.98 -9.69
N PHE A 127 -5.31 6.71 -9.64
CA PHE A 127 -4.54 5.63 -9.00
C PHE A 127 -3.32 5.20 -9.83
N GLY A 128 -3.37 5.36 -11.16
CA GLY A 128 -2.20 5.22 -12.01
C GLY A 128 -1.22 6.41 -11.93
N VAL A 129 -1.62 7.52 -11.30
CA VAL A 129 -0.91 8.82 -11.36
C VAL A 129 -0.55 9.38 -9.98
N THR A 130 -1.17 8.94 -8.87
CA THR A 130 -0.93 9.50 -7.53
C THR A 130 -0.51 8.44 -6.50
N ASN A 131 0.75 8.52 -6.06
CA ASN A 131 1.41 7.57 -5.15
C ASN A 131 0.75 7.48 -3.74
N GLY A 132 -0.10 8.43 -3.36
CA GLY A 132 -0.65 8.54 -2.00
C GLY A 132 -1.65 7.45 -1.60
N PHE A 133 -2.31 6.79 -2.57
CA PHE A 133 -3.38 5.84 -2.26
C PHE A 133 -2.93 4.39 -2.04
N ASN A 134 -1.77 4.02 -2.59
CA ASN A 134 -1.15 2.72 -2.33
C ASN A 134 -0.31 2.77 -1.03
N HIS A 135 -0.47 3.80 -0.21
CA HIS A 135 0.32 3.95 0.99
C HIS A 135 -0.24 3.11 2.15
N ILE A 136 0.58 2.33 2.85
CA ILE A 136 0.09 1.41 3.90
C ILE A 136 -0.60 2.15 5.06
N ASN A 137 -0.13 3.34 5.43
CA ASN A 137 -0.75 4.13 6.49
C ASN A 137 -2.09 4.71 6.02
N PHE A 138 -2.19 5.09 4.74
CA PHE A 138 -3.45 5.51 4.15
C PHE A 138 -4.48 4.37 4.15
N ILE A 139 -4.07 3.16 3.76
CA ILE A 139 -4.94 1.97 3.84
C ILE A 139 -5.33 1.67 5.29
N LYS A 140 -4.39 1.77 6.24
CA LYS A 140 -4.66 1.61 7.67
C LYS A 140 -5.70 2.63 8.17
N ASP A 141 -5.57 3.90 7.81
CA ASP A 141 -6.51 4.96 8.20
C ASP A 141 -7.92 4.71 7.64
N ILE A 142 -8.00 4.24 6.39
CA ILE A 142 -9.27 3.84 5.78
C ILE A 142 -9.87 2.63 6.48
N MET A 143 -9.06 1.59 6.76
CA MET A 143 -9.52 0.42 7.50
C MET A 143 -9.97 0.78 8.91
N GLU A 144 -9.31 1.72 9.59
CA GLU A 144 -9.71 2.19 10.91
C GLU A 144 -11.10 2.85 10.88
N LYS A 145 -11.37 3.70 9.87
CA LYS A 145 -12.71 4.26 9.62
C LYS A 145 -13.73 3.17 9.33
N ALA A 146 -13.38 2.25 8.43
CA ALA A 146 -14.27 1.17 7.99
C ALA A 146 -14.65 0.21 9.12
N PHE A 147 -13.71 -0.03 10.05
CA PHE A 147 -13.92 -0.87 11.21
C PHE A 147 -14.46 -0.11 12.43
N GLU A 148 -14.85 1.15 12.27
CA GLU A 148 -15.56 1.95 13.29
C GLU A 148 -14.79 2.01 14.64
N GLY A 149 -13.46 2.02 14.58
CA GLY A 149 -12.60 2.06 15.77
C GLY A 149 -12.39 0.72 16.49
N ASP A 150 -12.86 -0.41 15.94
CA ASP A 150 -12.54 -1.75 16.45
C ASP A 150 -11.06 -2.09 16.20
N LYS A 151 -10.24 -1.88 17.24
CA LYS A 151 -8.79 -2.06 17.17
C LYS A 151 -8.37 -3.52 17.01
N VAL A 152 -9.13 -4.48 17.55
CA VAL A 152 -8.81 -5.91 17.45
C VAL A 152 -9.01 -6.37 16.02
N ARG A 153 -10.19 -6.06 15.46
CA ARG A 153 -10.52 -6.33 14.07
C ARG A 153 -9.56 -5.63 13.12
N LEU A 154 -9.26 -4.35 13.35
CA LEU A 154 -8.27 -3.62 12.56
C LEU A 154 -6.91 -4.32 12.58
N LYS A 155 -6.40 -4.69 13.75
CA LYS A 155 -5.10 -5.35 13.88
C LYS A 155 -5.07 -6.69 13.15
N GLU A 156 -6.09 -7.53 13.31
CA GLU A 156 -6.19 -8.84 12.64
C GLU A 156 -6.18 -8.69 11.11
N ASN A 157 -7.00 -7.78 10.59
CA ASN A 157 -7.14 -7.57 9.16
C ASN A 157 -5.91 -6.91 8.55
N MET A 158 -5.30 -5.93 9.23
CA MET A 158 -4.04 -5.32 8.79
C MET A 158 -2.88 -6.31 8.84
N THR A 159 -2.88 -7.25 9.80
CA THR A 159 -1.86 -8.31 9.88
C THR A 159 -1.91 -9.19 8.64
N ASN A 160 -3.09 -9.70 8.27
CA ASN A 160 -3.26 -10.55 7.10
C ASN A 160 -3.08 -9.79 5.78
N PHE A 161 -3.55 -8.54 5.69
CA PHE A 161 -3.31 -7.68 4.53
C PHE A 161 -1.80 -7.46 4.30
N PHE A 162 -1.04 -7.23 5.36
CA PHE A 162 0.39 -7.02 5.26
C PHE A 162 1.17 -8.33 5.02
N ARG A 163 0.73 -9.47 5.58
CA ARG A 163 1.29 -10.79 5.23
C ARG A 163 1.13 -11.10 3.74
N MET A 164 -0.03 -10.79 3.14
CA MET A 164 -0.24 -10.89 1.69
C MET A 164 0.76 -10.02 0.93
N PHE A 165 0.97 -8.78 1.38
CA PHE A 165 1.95 -7.88 0.76
C PHE A 165 3.39 -8.42 0.81
N VAL A 166 3.84 -8.95 1.96
CA VAL A 166 5.18 -9.56 2.07
C VAL A 166 5.30 -10.76 1.15
N LEU A 167 4.25 -11.60 1.08
CA LEU A 167 4.21 -12.75 0.20
C LEU A 167 4.23 -12.36 -1.28
N ASP A 168 3.47 -11.34 -1.67
CA ASP A 168 3.48 -10.78 -3.03
C ASP A 168 4.88 -10.33 -3.43
N CYS A 169 5.61 -9.64 -2.54
CA CYS A 169 6.98 -9.21 -2.80
C CYS A 169 7.98 -10.38 -2.91
N LEU A 170 7.82 -11.43 -2.12
CA LEU A 170 8.65 -12.64 -2.20
C LEU A 170 8.39 -13.43 -3.49
N CYS A 171 7.12 -13.48 -3.90
CA CYS A 171 6.65 -14.18 -5.09
C CYS A 171 6.73 -13.35 -6.37
N GLU A 172 7.20 -12.11 -6.30
CA GLU A 172 7.21 -11.17 -7.42
C GLU A 172 5.84 -11.03 -8.10
N ASN A 173 4.78 -10.82 -7.30
CA ASN A 173 3.42 -10.67 -7.82
C ASN A 173 3.30 -9.37 -8.62
N ILE A 174 3.05 -9.48 -9.92
CA ILE A 174 2.96 -8.33 -10.83
C ILE A 174 1.53 -7.85 -11.07
N ASP A 175 0.54 -8.47 -10.45
CA ASP A 175 -0.88 -8.17 -10.68
C ASP A 175 -1.71 -8.06 -9.40
N ARG A 176 -1.10 -7.64 -8.28
CA ARG A 176 -1.86 -7.20 -7.10
C ARG A 176 -2.42 -5.79 -7.31
N ASN A 177 -3.39 -5.66 -8.21
CA ASN A 177 -4.11 -4.41 -8.44
C ASN A 177 -5.31 -4.24 -7.48
N LEU A 178 -5.95 -3.06 -7.47
CA LEU A 178 -7.06 -2.72 -6.56
C LEU A 178 -8.34 -3.56 -6.75
N ARG A 179 -8.44 -4.37 -7.80
CA ARG A 179 -9.54 -5.32 -8.02
C ARG A 179 -9.22 -6.71 -7.46
N ASN A 180 -7.94 -7.02 -7.21
CA ASN A 180 -7.45 -8.32 -6.75
C ASN A 180 -7.27 -8.38 -5.22
N TRP A 181 -8.00 -7.52 -4.50
CA TRP A 181 -8.25 -7.59 -3.06
C TRP A 181 -9.54 -6.81 -2.75
N GLY A 182 -10.00 -6.86 -1.51
CA GLY A 182 -11.15 -6.08 -1.07
C GLY A 182 -11.63 -6.46 0.32
N VAL A 183 -12.88 -6.14 0.62
CA VAL A 183 -13.51 -6.42 1.92
C VAL A 183 -14.86 -7.10 1.74
N ILE A 184 -15.30 -7.83 2.77
CA ILE A 184 -16.63 -8.41 2.85
C ILE A 184 -17.55 -7.44 3.56
N ILE A 185 -18.70 -7.17 2.95
CA ILE A 185 -19.78 -6.38 3.50
C ILE A 185 -20.86 -7.32 4.04
N ASP A 186 -21.34 -7.00 5.22
CA ASP A 186 -22.55 -7.61 5.77
C ASP A 186 -23.78 -6.90 5.16
N ASP A 187 -24.62 -7.63 4.42
CA ASP A 187 -25.72 -7.06 3.64
C ASP A 187 -26.82 -6.46 4.53
N GLN A 188 -26.99 -6.98 5.75
CA GLN A 188 -28.02 -6.51 6.67
C GLN A 188 -27.64 -5.13 7.24
N THR A 189 -26.36 -4.93 7.52
CA THR A 189 -25.86 -3.71 8.16
C THR A 189 -25.23 -2.72 7.18
N GLY A 190 -24.82 -3.17 5.99
CA GLY A 190 -24.04 -2.40 5.02
C GLY A 190 -22.60 -2.10 5.48
N LYS A 191 -22.17 -2.69 6.60
CA LYS A 191 -20.89 -2.44 7.25
C LYS A 191 -19.83 -3.41 6.77
N VAL A 192 -18.57 -2.99 6.86
CA VAL A 192 -17.43 -3.87 6.59
C VAL A 192 -17.33 -4.90 7.70
N LYS A 193 -17.39 -6.17 7.33
CA LYS A 193 -17.30 -7.31 8.24
C LYS A 193 -15.84 -7.71 8.47
N ARG A 194 -15.08 -7.89 7.39
CA ARG A 194 -13.66 -8.31 7.38
C ARG A 194 -13.01 -8.03 6.03
N LEU A 195 -11.69 -8.14 5.96
CA LEU A 195 -10.93 -8.28 4.72
C LEU A 195 -11.41 -9.54 3.98
N ALA A 196 -11.54 -9.44 2.67
CA ALA A 196 -11.84 -10.61 1.86
C ALA A 196 -10.66 -11.58 1.87
N LEU A 197 -10.96 -12.87 1.68
CA LEU A 197 -9.92 -13.88 1.52
C LEU A 197 -9.05 -13.49 0.32
N ILE A 198 -7.75 -13.80 0.36
CA ILE A 198 -6.82 -13.52 -0.73
C ILE A 198 -7.14 -14.40 -1.94
N PHE A 199 -7.25 -13.79 -3.12
CA PHE A 199 -7.64 -14.46 -4.37
C PHE A 199 -6.87 -13.86 -5.55
N ASP A 200 -6.93 -14.55 -6.69
CA ASP A 200 -6.35 -14.14 -7.99
C ASP A 200 -4.86 -13.79 -7.88
N ASN A 201 -4.06 -14.81 -7.56
CA ASN A 201 -2.65 -14.71 -7.24
C ASN A 201 -1.74 -15.33 -8.33
N GLY A 202 -2.29 -15.64 -9.51
CA GLY A 202 -1.61 -16.46 -10.52
C GLY A 202 -0.42 -15.80 -11.22
N HIS A 203 -0.31 -14.48 -11.17
CA HIS A 203 0.72 -13.71 -11.87
C HIS A 203 1.96 -13.49 -11.00
N VAL A 204 2.58 -14.61 -10.61
CA VAL A 204 3.70 -14.68 -9.66
C VAL A 204 4.81 -15.57 -10.20
N LEU A 205 5.99 -15.53 -9.58
CA LEU A 205 7.10 -16.46 -9.78
C LEU A 205 7.58 -16.52 -11.25
N GLY A 206 7.40 -15.42 -11.99
CA GLY A 206 7.70 -15.37 -13.42
C GLY A 206 6.86 -16.31 -14.29
N LEU A 207 5.70 -16.76 -13.81
CA LEU A 207 4.81 -17.69 -14.52
C LEU A 207 3.87 -17.01 -15.52
N TYR A 208 3.81 -15.68 -15.52
CA TYR A 208 3.03 -14.88 -16.47
C TYR A 208 3.92 -14.27 -17.57
N GLY A 209 3.56 -14.51 -18.86
CA GLY A 209 4.18 -13.87 -20.02
C GLY A 209 5.54 -14.42 -20.49
N SER A 210 5.99 -14.00 -21.69
CA SER A 210 7.20 -14.46 -22.36
C SER A 210 8.44 -13.63 -22.02
N GLY A 211 8.73 -13.41 -20.74
CA GLY A 211 9.99 -12.75 -20.32
C GLY A 211 10.08 -11.25 -20.65
N LYS A 212 10.56 -10.50 -19.65
CA LYS A 212 10.86 -9.05 -19.67
C LYS A 212 9.66 -8.09 -19.72
N HIS A 213 9.40 -7.56 -18.52
CA HIS A 213 8.95 -6.20 -18.19
C HIS A 213 7.54 -5.76 -18.62
N TYR A 214 7.10 -4.69 -17.94
CA TYR A 214 5.77 -4.04 -17.91
C TYR A 214 4.83 -4.71 -16.89
N SER A 215 4.57 -4.15 -15.70
CA SER A 215 4.46 -2.75 -15.30
C SER A 215 5.10 -2.47 -13.92
N LYS A 216 5.62 -1.25 -13.77
CA LYS A 216 6.09 -0.69 -12.50
C LYS A 216 4.88 -0.27 -11.66
N ASN A 217 4.98 -0.46 -10.35
CA ASN A 217 4.25 0.25 -9.28
C ASN A 217 2.75 -0.07 -9.08
N TYR A 218 2.42 -1.31 -8.69
CA TYR A 218 1.13 -1.61 -8.00
C TYR A 218 1.32 -2.06 -6.55
N VAL A 219 2.52 -1.90 -6.01
CA VAL A 219 2.91 -2.39 -4.69
C VAL A 219 2.57 -1.32 -3.65
N LEU A 220 2.09 -1.74 -2.47
CA LEU A 220 1.79 -0.85 -1.36
C LEU A 220 3.06 -0.15 -0.87
N HIS A 221 3.13 1.17 -1.05
CA HIS A 221 4.23 1.98 -0.59
C HIS A 221 4.16 2.26 0.91
N TYR A 222 5.31 2.23 1.58
CA TYR A 222 5.37 2.57 3.00
C TYR A 222 5.59 4.06 3.29
N TYR A 223 6.04 4.83 2.30
CA TYR A 223 6.37 6.25 2.46
C TYR A 223 5.65 7.09 1.40
N GLU A 224 4.97 8.16 1.85
CA GLU A 224 4.09 9.02 1.02
C GLU A 224 4.87 9.81 -0.05
N ASP A 225 6.12 10.19 0.25
CA ASP A 225 6.91 11.15 -0.54
C ASP A 225 7.97 10.49 -1.44
N HIS A 226 7.96 9.16 -1.59
CA HIS A 226 8.88 8.49 -2.52
C HIS A 226 8.39 8.60 -3.97
N GLU A 227 8.81 9.68 -4.65
CA GLU A 227 8.81 9.76 -6.11
C GLU A 227 9.83 8.79 -6.72
N TYR A 228 9.57 7.48 -6.69
CA TYR A 228 10.46 6.52 -7.35
C TYR A 228 9.74 5.52 -8.25
N PHE A 229 9.77 5.85 -9.53
CA PHE A 229 9.76 4.88 -10.62
C PHE A 229 11.04 4.04 -10.58
N GLY A 230 11.10 2.92 -9.84
CA GLY A 230 12.18 1.95 -10.05
C GLY A 230 12.66 1.09 -8.88
N TYR A 231 12.03 1.11 -7.70
CA TYR A 231 12.36 0.11 -6.68
C TYR A 231 11.81 -1.27 -7.08
N GLY A 232 12.64 -2.31 -6.92
CA GLY A 232 12.14 -3.68 -6.98
C GLY A 232 11.33 -4.00 -5.72
N GLN A 233 10.39 -4.93 -5.80
CA GLN A 233 9.51 -5.31 -4.67
C GLN A 233 10.29 -5.72 -3.40
N ALA A 234 11.49 -6.30 -3.58
CA ALA A 234 12.39 -6.62 -2.47
C ALA A 234 12.98 -5.38 -1.78
N ASP A 235 13.30 -4.32 -2.52
CA ASP A 235 13.88 -3.10 -1.94
C ASP A 235 12.84 -2.32 -1.14
N GLU A 236 11.58 -2.42 -1.54
CA GLU A 236 10.44 -1.88 -0.79
C GLU A 236 10.27 -2.58 0.56
N LEU A 237 10.29 -3.91 0.62
CA LEU A 237 10.32 -4.63 1.90
C LEU A 237 11.52 -4.24 2.76
N ILE A 238 12.70 -4.06 2.15
CA ILE A 238 13.90 -3.63 2.86
C ILE A 238 13.74 -2.22 3.45
N SER A 239 13.03 -1.33 2.77
CA SER A 239 12.74 0.00 3.31
C SER A 239 11.88 -0.07 4.58
N ILE A 240 10.92 -0.99 4.64
CA ILE A 240 10.05 -1.16 5.81
C ILE A 240 10.82 -1.60 7.05
N LEU A 241 11.89 -2.37 6.85
CA LEU A 241 12.76 -2.81 7.94
C LEU A 241 13.53 -1.65 8.59
N LYS A 242 13.60 -0.49 7.94
CA LYS A 242 14.17 0.74 8.50
C LYS A 242 13.16 1.56 9.29
N CYS A 243 11.87 1.34 9.06
CA CYS A 243 10.79 2.06 9.74
C CYS A 243 10.81 1.79 11.24
N GLU A 244 10.46 2.79 12.05
CA GLU A 244 10.30 2.63 13.50
C GLU A 244 9.08 1.77 13.91
N ASP A 245 8.07 1.61 13.06
CA ASP A 245 6.88 0.81 13.40
C ASP A 245 7.21 -0.69 13.52
N GLU A 246 7.25 -1.18 14.76
CA GLU A 246 7.57 -2.57 15.08
C GLU A 246 6.54 -3.56 14.54
N PHE A 247 5.27 -3.16 14.43
CA PHE A 247 4.20 -4.04 13.99
C PHE A 247 4.49 -4.69 12.64
N TYR A 248 4.92 -3.89 11.66
CA TYR A 248 5.20 -4.38 10.31
C TYR A 248 6.53 -5.16 10.25
N ARG A 249 7.55 -4.76 11.04
CA ARG A 249 8.83 -5.48 11.09
C ARG A 249 8.66 -6.89 11.67
N GLU A 250 7.85 -7.06 12.71
CA GLU A 250 7.57 -8.39 13.27
C GLU A 250 6.88 -9.30 12.25
N ILE A 251 5.93 -8.77 11.48
CA ILE A 251 5.26 -9.55 10.44
C ILE A 251 6.27 -10.00 9.36
N ILE A 252 7.17 -9.11 8.91
CA ILE A 252 8.21 -9.49 7.94
C ILE A 252 9.07 -10.62 8.53
N LYS A 253 9.54 -10.47 9.77
CA LYS A 253 10.36 -11.51 10.45
C LYS A 253 9.63 -12.84 10.54
N GLU A 254 8.38 -12.84 10.97
CA GLU A 254 7.55 -14.05 11.03
C GLU A 254 7.49 -14.72 9.66
N VAL A 255 7.04 -13.99 8.62
CA VAL A 255 6.87 -14.52 7.26
C VAL A 255 8.18 -15.11 6.73
N ILE A 256 9.29 -14.37 6.79
CA ILE A 256 10.55 -14.86 6.21
C ILE A 256 11.11 -16.05 6.99
N THR A 257 10.86 -16.16 8.30
CA THR A 257 11.32 -17.31 9.08
C THR A 257 10.49 -18.58 8.83
N THR A 258 9.19 -18.42 8.55
CA THR A 258 8.25 -19.53 8.39
C THR A 258 8.19 -20.06 6.95
N ILE A 259 8.31 -19.19 5.95
CA ILE A 259 8.04 -19.55 4.57
C ILE A 259 9.09 -20.50 3.96
N ASP A 260 8.62 -21.58 3.35
CA ASP A 260 9.42 -22.62 2.70
C ASP A 260 8.78 -23.07 1.37
N PHE A 261 9.51 -22.82 0.28
CA PHE A 261 9.10 -23.19 -1.06
C PHE A 261 8.98 -24.70 -1.27
N ASN A 262 9.92 -25.49 -0.73
CA ASN A 262 9.89 -26.94 -0.88
C ASN A 262 8.72 -27.56 -0.12
N MET A 263 8.38 -27.01 1.06
CA MET A 263 7.17 -27.41 1.77
C MET A 263 5.92 -27.09 0.96
N ALA A 264 5.86 -25.93 0.30
CA ALA A 264 4.74 -25.58 -0.57
C ALA A 264 4.60 -26.55 -1.75
N ILE A 265 5.70 -26.91 -2.41
CA ILE A 265 5.67 -27.90 -3.49
C ILE A 265 5.22 -29.27 -2.98
N LYS A 266 5.71 -29.73 -1.83
CA LYS A 266 5.27 -31.01 -1.24
C LYS A 266 3.78 -31.03 -0.91
N ASP A 267 3.24 -29.96 -0.32
CA ASP A 267 1.81 -29.83 -0.04
C ASP A 267 0.98 -29.91 -1.32
N VAL A 268 1.41 -29.21 -2.37
CA VAL A 268 0.77 -29.28 -3.69
C VAL A 268 0.83 -30.70 -4.27
N GLU A 269 2.00 -31.34 -4.27
CA GLU A 269 2.18 -32.70 -4.81
C GLU A 269 1.36 -33.74 -4.04
N GLN A 270 1.31 -33.63 -2.71
CA GLN A 270 0.49 -34.48 -1.86
C GLN A 270 -1.00 -34.31 -2.17
N LYS A 271 -1.47 -33.08 -2.29
CA LYS A 271 -2.86 -32.76 -2.62
C LYS A 271 -3.28 -33.29 -4.00
N ILE A 272 -2.39 -33.23 -4.99
CA ILE A 272 -2.70 -33.66 -6.35
C ILE A 272 -2.45 -35.14 -6.60
N GLY A 273 -1.77 -35.83 -5.69
CA GLY A 273 -1.43 -37.26 -5.79
C GLY A 273 -0.37 -37.54 -6.86
N GLY A 274 0.50 -36.56 -7.16
CA GLY A 274 1.46 -36.64 -8.27
C GLY A 274 2.44 -35.47 -8.25
N LYS A 275 3.41 -35.49 -9.16
CA LYS A 275 4.42 -34.42 -9.27
C LYS A 275 3.88 -33.23 -10.06
N ILE A 276 4.38 -32.04 -9.74
CA ILE A 276 4.11 -30.84 -10.54
C ILE A 276 4.85 -30.95 -11.88
N GLU A 277 4.13 -30.84 -12.99
CA GLU A 277 4.69 -30.89 -14.35
C GLU A 277 5.16 -29.50 -14.84
N LEU A 278 6.08 -28.89 -14.09
CA LEU A 278 6.64 -27.57 -14.41
C LEU A 278 8.16 -27.65 -14.62
N HIS A 279 8.60 -27.66 -15.89
CA HIS A 279 10.00 -27.88 -16.26
C HIS A 279 11.01 -26.88 -15.67
N ASN A 280 10.58 -25.68 -15.29
CA ASN A 280 11.41 -24.63 -14.72
C ASN A 280 11.24 -24.48 -13.20
N ILE A 281 10.63 -25.46 -12.51
CA ILE A 281 10.37 -25.39 -11.07
C ILE A 281 11.64 -25.21 -10.23
N ASP A 282 12.74 -25.87 -10.59
CA ASP A 282 14.01 -25.75 -9.88
C ASP A 282 14.56 -24.31 -9.96
N ARG A 283 14.49 -23.69 -11.15
CA ARG A 283 14.88 -22.29 -11.33
C ARG A 283 13.99 -21.35 -10.53
N ILE A 284 12.67 -21.56 -10.54
CA ILE A 284 11.73 -20.74 -9.76
C ILE A 284 12.04 -20.83 -8.27
N ARG A 285 12.30 -22.04 -7.76
CA ARG A 285 12.72 -22.26 -6.38
C ARG A 285 14.00 -21.50 -6.06
N ASP A 286 14.99 -21.57 -6.94
CA ASP A 286 16.29 -20.94 -6.71
C ASP A 286 16.18 -19.41 -6.71
N ASP A 287 15.38 -18.83 -7.62
CA ASP A 287 15.07 -17.40 -7.69
C ASP A 287 14.34 -16.95 -6.41
N PHE A 288 13.29 -17.68 -5.98
CA PHE A 288 12.56 -17.41 -4.73
C PHE A 288 13.50 -17.46 -3.51
N ASN A 289 14.32 -18.51 -3.39
CA ASN A 289 15.24 -18.70 -2.27
C ASN A 289 16.38 -17.66 -2.28
N MET A 290 16.79 -17.17 -3.44
CA MET A 290 17.74 -16.06 -3.55
C MET A 290 17.12 -14.77 -2.98
N ASN A 291 15.88 -14.45 -3.37
CA ASN A 291 15.16 -13.29 -2.86
C ASN A 291 14.94 -13.38 -1.34
N LEU A 292 14.46 -14.53 -0.84
CA LEU A 292 14.27 -14.78 0.59
C LEU A 292 15.58 -14.62 1.39
N ARG A 293 16.71 -15.12 0.86
CA ARG A 293 18.03 -14.94 1.51
C ARG A 293 18.48 -13.48 1.54
N LYS A 294 18.24 -12.72 0.46
CA LYS A 294 18.52 -11.27 0.42
C LYS A 294 17.74 -10.56 1.52
N ILE A 295 16.42 -10.78 1.59
CA ILE A 295 15.55 -10.13 2.59
C ILE A 295 15.97 -10.53 4.00
N LYS A 296 16.16 -11.83 4.31
CA LYS A 296 16.65 -12.29 5.62
C LYS A 296 17.93 -11.58 6.07
N LYS A 297 18.90 -11.46 5.17
CA LYS A 297 20.18 -10.82 5.46
C LYS A 297 19.99 -9.33 5.81
N GLU A 298 19.20 -8.61 5.02
CA GLU A 298 18.94 -7.19 5.26
C GLU A 298 18.06 -6.97 6.51
N THR A 299 17.09 -7.85 6.81
CA THR A 299 16.32 -7.84 8.07
C THR A 299 17.23 -7.88 9.28
N ILE A 300 18.15 -8.86 9.34
CA ILE A 300 19.09 -8.98 10.46
C ILE A 300 20.00 -7.74 10.55
N ARG A 301 20.39 -7.17 9.41
CA ARG A 301 21.25 -6.00 9.35
C ARG A 301 20.56 -4.75 9.90
N GLU A 302 19.36 -4.45 9.42
CA GLU A 302 18.62 -3.25 9.82
C GLU A 302 18.14 -3.35 11.29
N GLU A 303 17.70 -4.54 11.73
CA GLU A 303 17.34 -4.78 13.13
C GLU A 303 18.51 -4.54 14.09
N LYS A 304 19.72 -4.98 13.73
CA LYS A 304 20.93 -4.70 14.54
C LYS A 304 21.21 -3.20 14.65
N LYS A 305 21.01 -2.43 13.58
CA LYS A 305 21.20 -0.98 13.60
C LYS A 305 20.16 -0.31 14.51
N LEU A 306 18.88 -0.66 14.36
CA LEU A 306 17.79 -0.13 15.18
C LEU A 306 17.97 -0.45 16.66
N ASN A 307 18.29 -1.70 17.00
CA ASN A 307 18.52 -2.12 18.38
C ASN A 307 19.71 -1.40 19.01
N LYS A 308 20.76 -1.11 18.23
CA LYS A 308 21.87 -0.27 18.70
C LYS A 308 21.39 1.14 19.04
N ILE A 309 20.61 1.77 18.15
CA ILE A 309 20.08 3.13 18.37
C ILE A 309 19.23 3.19 19.64
N TYR A 310 18.35 2.20 19.85
CA TYR A 310 17.52 2.13 21.06
C TYR A 310 18.37 1.94 22.32
N ALA A 311 19.36 1.04 22.28
CA ALA A 311 20.28 0.85 23.40
C ALA A 311 21.10 2.10 23.70
N ASP A 312 21.59 2.82 22.69
CA ASP A 312 22.32 4.07 22.87
C ASP A 312 21.44 5.14 23.53
N TYR A 313 20.17 5.25 23.11
CA TYR A 313 19.19 6.14 23.72
C TYR A 313 18.88 5.78 25.18
N GLU A 314 18.59 4.51 25.48
CA GLU A 314 18.31 4.02 26.83
C GLU A 314 19.47 4.28 27.80
N ASN A 315 20.70 4.10 27.30
CA ASN A 315 21.93 4.36 28.06
C ASN A 315 22.35 5.84 28.05
N LYS A 316 21.55 6.74 27.46
CA LYS A 316 21.78 8.18 27.38
C LYS A 316 23.12 8.54 26.73
N ILE A 317 23.54 7.75 25.75
CA ILE A 317 24.76 7.99 24.98
C ILE A 317 24.53 9.19 24.06
N VAL A 318 25.43 10.18 24.12
CA VAL A 318 25.43 11.32 23.21
C VAL A 318 26.29 10.97 22.02
N LEU A 319 25.64 10.76 20.87
CA LEU A 319 26.30 10.46 19.61
C LEU A 319 26.95 11.73 19.01
N SER A 320 28.04 11.55 18.26
CA SER A 320 28.61 12.62 17.43
C SER A 320 27.65 13.06 16.32
N GLU A 321 27.80 14.26 15.77
CA GLU A 321 26.93 14.74 14.68
C GLU A 321 26.89 13.79 13.48
N ASP A 322 28.03 13.23 13.07
CA ASP A 322 28.10 12.26 11.98
C ASP A 322 27.32 10.98 12.28
N GLU A 323 27.43 10.45 13.50
CA GLU A 323 26.66 9.28 13.93
C GLU A 323 25.16 9.58 14.00
N GLN A 324 24.78 10.77 14.48
CA GLN A 324 23.40 11.22 14.48
C GLN A 324 22.83 11.31 13.06
N LEU A 325 23.59 11.83 12.09
CA LEU A 325 23.20 11.89 10.68
C LEU A 325 23.02 10.50 10.08
N GLU A 326 23.85 9.52 10.44
CA GLU A 326 23.66 8.12 10.03
C GLU A 326 22.36 7.52 10.56
N VAL A 327 21.93 7.89 11.79
CA VAL A 327 20.62 7.49 12.32
C VAL A 327 19.48 8.07 11.49
N ILE A 328 19.55 9.35 11.12
CA ILE A 328 18.52 10.01 10.30
C ILE A 328 18.44 9.43 8.88
N LYS A 329 19.57 8.95 8.33
CA LYS A 329 19.59 8.25 7.03
C LYS A 329 18.91 6.88 7.05
N ILE A 330 18.79 6.24 8.23
CA ILE A 330 18.02 5.00 8.37
C ILE A 330 16.54 5.32 8.29
N ASP A 331 16.05 6.17 9.18
CA ASP A 331 14.69 6.73 9.18
C ASP A 331 14.71 8.05 9.94
N ASN A 332 14.20 9.12 9.32
CA ASN A 332 14.15 10.46 9.91
C ASN A 332 13.34 10.51 11.23
N LYS A 333 12.38 9.59 11.41
CA LYS A 333 11.58 9.49 12.64
C LYS A 333 12.39 9.05 13.86
N LEU A 334 13.58 8.50 13.65
CA LEU A 334 14.49 8.07 14.72
C LEU A 334 15.13 9.24 15.46
N ILE A 335 14.96 10.50 15.01
CA ILE A 335 15.40 11.69 15.74
C ILE A 335 14.92 11.71 17.20
N LYS A 336 13.77 11.09 17.49
CA LYS A 336 13.22 10.98 18.86
C LYS A 336 14.08 10.15 19.81
N TYR A 337 14.99 9.34 19.27
CA TYR A 337 15.95 8.51 20.00
C TYR A 337 17.36 9.12 20.02
N LEU A 338 17.53 10.37 19.59
CA LEU A 338 18.81 11.08 19.70
C LEU A 338 18.80 11.98 20.93
N ILE A 339 19.84 11.87 21.75
CA ILE A 339 20.06 12.80 22.87
C ILE A 339 20.75 14.05 22.33
N SER A 340 20.12 15.21 22.56
CA SER A 340 20.63 16.53 22.14
C SER A 340 21.04 16.56 20.65
N PRO A 341 20.11 16.29 19.72
CA PRO A 341 20.43 16.28 18.29
C PRO A 341 20.94 17.65 17.85
N SER A 342 21.99 17.69 17.04
CA SER A 342 22.54 18.97 16.54
C SER A 342 21.55 19.69 15.63
N HIS A 343 21.70 21.00 15.42
CA HIS A 343 20.83 21.73 14.50
C HIS A 343 20.92 21.19 13.07
N ASN A 344 22.09 20.69 12.62
CA ASN A 344 22.22 20.07 11.30
C ASN A 344 21.38 18.78 11.18
N VAL A 345 21.39 17.95 12.23
CA VAL A 345 20.60 16.72 12.30
C VAL A 345 19.11 17.03 12.35
N GLN A 346 18.72 18.03 13.14
CA GLN A 346 17.33 18.51 13.20
C GLN A 346 16.87 19.01 11.83
N ILE A 347 17.67 19.84 11.15
CA ILE A 347 17.40 20.33 9.79
C ILE A 347 17.23 19.15 8.82
N ALA A 348 18.10 18.15 8.86
CA ALA A 348 17.99 16.96 8.01
C ALA A 348 16.68 16.21 8.26
N ALA A 349 16.31 15.97 9.53
CA ALA A 349 15.09 15.24 9.87
C ALA A 349 13.80 15.98 9.48
N VAL A 350 13.76 17.31 9.65
CA VAL A 350 12.56 18.11 9.33
C VAL A 350 12.39 18.40 7.84
N ARG A 351 13.48 18.38 7.06
CA ARG A 351 13.42 18.44 5.59
C ARG A 351 12.72 17.22 5.01
N GLU A 352 13.05 16.05 5.54
CA GLU A 352 12.41 14.79 5.13
C GLU A 352 10.95 14.72 5.60
N ASN A 353 10.66 15.17 6.83
CA ASN A 353 9.29 15.24 7.32
C ASN A 353 9.12 16.33 8.37
N TYR A 354 8.36 17.38 8.04
CA TYR A 354 8.11 18.50 8.94
C TYR A 354 7.49 18.10 10.29
N HIS A 355 6.82 16.95 10.41
CA HIS A 355 6.30 16.45 11.69
C HIS A 355 7.39 16.15 12.73
N ASN A 356 8.65 15.98 12.29
CA ASN A 356 9.79 15.81 13.19
C ASN A 356 10.14 17.08 13.97
N LEU A 357 9.53 18.22 13.64
CA LEU A 357 9.70 19.49 14.37
C LEU A 357 9.26 19.39 15.85
N LYS A 358 8.50 18.36 16.22
CA LYS A 358 8.21 18.03 17.64
C LYS A 358 9.44 17.62 18.46
N TYR A 359 10.52 17.19 17.81
CA TYR A 359 11.78 16.74 18.42
C TYR A 359 12.96 17.66 18.11
N ALA A 360 12.70 18.84 17.56
CA ALA A 360 13.70 19.80 17.15
C ALA A 360 13.50 21.16 17.83
N ASP A 361 14.52 22.00 17.76
CA ASP A 361 14.56 23.34 18.32
C ASP A 361 13.67 24.29 17.51
N LYS A 362 12.53 24.65 18.11
CA LYS A 362 11.55 25.57 17.53
C LYS A 362 11.89 27.03 17.75
N ASP A 363 13.05 27.36 18.32
CA ASP A 363 13.54 28.74 18.38
C ASP A 363 14.61 28.98 17.30
N ASN A 364 15.20 27.91 16.75
CA ASN A 364 16.14 28.00 15.63
C ASN A 364 15.45 28.33 14.30
N ILE A 365 15.83 29.45 13.70
CA ILE A 365 15.26 29.96 12.44
C ILE A 365 15.51 29.04 11.24
N GLU A 366 16.68 28.41 11.16
CA GLU A 366 17.04 27.53 10.04
C GLU A 366 16.32 26.18 10.12
N VAL A 367 16.09 25.66 11.33
CA VAL A 367 15.23 24.49 11.56
C VAL A 367 13.78 24.78 11.12
N LYS A 368 13.23 25.96 11.48
CA LYS A 368 11.89 26.36 11.02
C LYS A 368 11.78 26.43 9.51
N LYS A 369 12.73 27.11 8.85
CA LYS A 369 12.75 27.24 7.38
C LYS A 369 12.85 25.87 6.71
N ALA A 370 13.72 24.99 7.21
CA ALA A 370 13.86 23.63 6.73
C ALA A 370 12.56 22.81 6.84
N ALA A 371 11.82 22.96 7.94
CA ALA A 371 10.51 22.31 8.09
C ALA A 371 9.45 22.91 7.14
N ILE A 372 9.49 24.21 6.89
CA ILE A 372 8.61 24.90 5.94
C ILE A 372 8.90 24.46 4.49
N ASP A 373 10.17 24.27 4.16
CA ASP A 373 10.59 23.75 2.86
C ASP A 373 10.04 22.33 2.62
N SER A 374 9.91 21.52 3.68
CA SER A 374 9.21 20.24 3.65
C SER A 374 7.69 20.41 3.49
N SER A 375 7.05 21.28 4.28
CA SER A 375 5.66 21.64 4.10
C SER A 375 5.28 22.93 4.82
N TYR A 376 4.44 23.77 4.20
CA TYR A 376 3.84 24.93 4.85
C TYR A 376 3.07 24.57 6.13
N LYS A 377 2.58 23.32 6.25
CA LYS A 377 1.90 22.82 7.45
C LYS A 377 2.80 22.81 8.69
N ALA A 378 4.12 22.95 8.55
CA ALA A 378 5.05 23.15 9.66
C ALA A 378 4.67 24.33 10.56
N LEU A 379 3.99 25.35 10.01
CA LEU A 379 3.46 26.50 10.76
C LEU A 379 2.45 26.10 11.87
N THR A 380 1.96 24.86 11.88
CA THR A 380 1.11 24.35 12.97
C THR A 380 1.87 24.07 14.28
N TYR A 381 3.20 23.92 14.21
CA TYR A 381 4.02 23.50 15.35
C TYR A 381 4.62 24.65 16.17
N PHE A 382 4.54 25.88 15.68
CA PHE A 382 5.02 27.10 16.33
C PHE A 382 4.13 28.28 15.97
N GLU A 383 4.07 29.28 16.84
CA GLU A 383 3.30 30.51 16.56
C GLU A 383 4.00 31.32 15.46
N PRO A 384 3.33 31.65 14.34
CA PRO A 384 3.89 32.47 13.27
C PRO A 384 3.88 33.96 13.66
N SER A 385 4.28 34.30 14.89
CA SER A 385 4.43 35.70 15.33
C SER A 385 5.66 36.37 14.72
N ASP A 386 6.62 35.57 14.25
CA ASP A 386 7.75 36.05 13.47
C ASP A 386 7.34 36.32 12.02
N GLU A 387 7.30 37.61 11.67
CA GLU A 387 6.92 38.10 10.36
C GLU A 387 7.81 37.53 9.24
N GLU A 388 9.10 37.32 9.49
CA GLU A 388 10.05 36.83 8.47
C GLU A 388 9.78 35.38 8.10
N ILE A 389 9.46 34.54 9.09
CA ILE A 389 9.10 33.14 8.88
C ILE A 389 7.78 33.01 8.12
N LEU A 390 6.78 33.83 8.46
CA LEU A 390 5.50 33.81 7.75
C LEU A 390 5.67 34.23 6.29
N ILE A 391 6.45 35.29 6.02
CA ILE A 391 6.78 35.71 4.66
C ILE A 391 7.55 34.61 3.92
N TYR A 392 8.50 33.93 4.58
CA TYR A 392 9.23 32.80 4.00
C TYR A 392 8.28 31.66 3.60
N ALA A 393 7.35 31.27 4.46
CA ALA A 393 6.39 30.20 4.16
C ALA A 393 5.45 30.56 3.00
N ILE A 394 4.93 31.80 2.96
CA ILE A 394 4.14 32.31 1.84
C ILE A 394 4.94 32.25 0.53
N ARG A 395 6.27 32.40 0.62
CA ARG A 395 7.13 32.31 -0.55
C ARG A 395 7.26 30.90 -1.12
N GLN A 396 7.27 29.90 -0.26
CA GLN A 396 7.38 28.50 -0.63
C GLN A 396 6.04 27.92 -1.11
N ASP A 397 4.94 28.20 -0.39
CA ASP A 397 3.60 27.73 -0.75
C ASP A 397 2.55 28.79 -0.43
N ALA A 398 1.74 29.16 -1.43
CA ALA A 398 0.66 30.13 -1.26
C ALA A 398 -0.41 29.67 -0.25
N LYS A 399 -0.54 28.36 0.02
CA LYS A 399 -1.43 27.84 1.07
C LYS A 399 -1.03 28.32 2.46
N ALA A 400 0.23 28.72 2.68
CA ALA A 400 0.68 29.33 3.94
C ALA A 400 -0.08 30.62 4.29
N LEU A 401 -0.73 31.28 3.31
CA LEU A 401 -1.59 32.43 3.53
C LEU A 401 -2.70 32.17 4.56
N SER A 402 -3.13 30.92 4.74
CA SER A 402 -4.12 30.55 5.77
C SER A 402 -3.64 30.74 7.21
N PHE A 403 -2.34 30.91 7.41
CA PHE A 403 -1.74 31.16 8.73
C PHE A 403 -1.54 32.66 9.01
N VAL A 404 -1.84 33.55 8.06
CA VAL A 404 -1.77 35.00 8.27
C VAL A 404 -2.88 35.43 9.23
N LYS A 405 -2.50 35.92 10.41
CA LYS A 405 -3.40 36.53 11.39
C LYS A 405 -3.26 38.04 11.49
N ASN A 406 -2.04 38.56 11.26
CA ASN A 406 -1.70 39.97 11.37
C ASN A 406 -1.22 40.51 10.02
N TYR A 407 -1.81 41.62 9.58
CA TYR A 407 -1.61 42.19 8.25
C TYR A 407 -0.68 43.41 8.28
N THR A 408 0.61 43.18 8.54
CA THR A 408 1.61 44.26 8.53
C THR A 408 1.88 44.73 7.09
N PRO A 409 2.39 45.96 6.88
CA PRO A 409 2.68 46.45 5.52
C PRO A 409 3.59 45.53 4.69
N LYS A 410 4.55 44.86 5.33
CA LYS A 410 5.46 43.90 4.69
C LYS A 410 4.73 42.61 4.28
N ILE A 411 3.88 42.06 5.16
CA ILE A 411 3.03 40.91 4.85
C ILE A 411 2.08 41.26 3.69
N ASN A 412 1.37 42.39 3.78
CA ASN A 412 0.43 42.83 2.73
C ASN A 412 1.12 42.95 1.37
N LYS A 413 2.35 43.49 1.34
CA LYS A 413 3.15 43.58 0.12
C LYS A 413 3.46 42.19 -0.47
N GLU A 414 3.81 41.21 0.36
CA GLU A 414 4.07 39.85 -0.12
C GLU A 414 2.76 39.18 -0.59
N ILE A 415 1.66 39.34 0.13
CA ILE A 415 0.32 38.86 -0.28
C ILE A 415 -0.06 39.40 -1.66
N CYS A 416 0.07 40.71 -1.87
CA CYS A 416 -0.25 41.33 -3.16
C CYS A 416 0.61 40.76 -4.30
N LYS A 417 1.89 40.45 -4.07
CA LYS A 417 2.73 39.76 -5.07
C LYS A 417 2.20 38.37 -5.40
N ARG A 418 1.82 37.58 -4.39
CA ARG A 418 1.26 36.22 -4.60
C ARG A 418 -0.04 36.29 -5.39
N LEU A 419 -0.91 37.24 -5.06
CA LEU A 419 -2.19 37.46 -5.75
C LEU A 419 -2.03 37.97 -7.19
N GLN A 420 -0.92 38.65 -7.52
CA GLN A 420 -0.60 38.99 -8.92
C GLN A 420 -0.36 37.75 -9.77
N HIS A 421 0.26 36.72 -9.20
CA HIS A 421 0.52 35.45 -9.87
C HIS A 421 -0.76 34.64 -10.01
N ASP A 422 -1.51 34.45 -8.91
CA ASP A 422 -2.80 33.77 -8.92
C ASP A 422 -3.76 34.38 -7.89
N GLN A 423 -4.90 34.87 -8.39
CA GLN A 423 -5.94 35.48 -7.55
C GLN A 423 -6.72 34.45 -6.75
N SER A 424 -6.67 33.16 -7.11
CA SER A 424 -7.32 32.07 -6.37
C SER A 424 -6.80 31.98 -4.92
N TYR A 425 -5.57 32.42 -4.69
CA TYR A 425 -4.92 32.42 -3.37
C TYR A 425 -5.63 33.32 -2.34
N LEU A 426 -6.48 34.26 -2.79
CA LEU A 426 -7.33 35.05 -1.89
C LEU A 426 -8.20 34.16 -1.00
N THR A 427 -8.59 32.97 -1.49
CA THR A 427 -9.42 32.00 -0.75
C THR A 427 -8.72 31.40 0.47
N PHE A 428 -7.39 31.45 0.54
CA PHE A 428 -6.64 30.96 1.70
C PHE A 428 -6.60 31.98 2.84
N LEU A 429 -6.77 33.27 2.56
CA LEU A 429 -6.69 34.31 3.59
C LEU A 429 -7.93 34.30 4.48
N ASN A 430 -7.71 34.36 5.80
CA ASN A 430 -8.79 34.47 6.77
C ASN A 430 -9.05 35.94 7.11
N GLN A 431 -10.18 36.48 6.65
CA GLN A 431 -10.60 37.88 6.88
C GLN A 431 -9.56 38.93 6.45
N PRO A 432 -9.14 38.96 5.16
CA PRO A 432 -8.18 39.95 4.69
C PRO A 432 -8.73 41.39 4.77
N PRO A 433 -7.89 42.40 5.04
CA PRO A 433 -8.28 43.80 4.99
C PRO A 433 -8.88 44.19 3.63
N GLN A 434 -9.80 45.16 3.64
CA GLN A 434 -10.47 45.66 2.44
C GLN A 434 -9.46 46.10 1.36
N GLU A 435 -8.33 46.68 1.77
CA GLU A 435 -7.26 47.09 0.86
C GLU A 435 -6.72 45.95 -0.02
N ILE A 436 -6.60 44.72 0.51
CA ILE A 436 -6.14 43.55 -0.23
C ILE A 436 -7.24 43.07 -1.20
N ILE A 437 -8.50 43.15 -0.78
CA ILE A 437 -9.65 42.80 -1.61
C ILE A 437 -9.76 43.77 -2.79
N ASP A 438 -9.67 45.07 -2.53
CA ASP A 438 -9.71 46.13 -3.54
C ASP A 438 -8.56 46.02 -4.53
N TYR A 439 -7.36 45.67 -4.05
CA TYR A 439 -6.20 45.37 -4.88
C TYR A 439 -6.50 44.28 -5.92
N CYS A 440 -7.14 43.18 -5.50
CA CYS A 440 -7.56 42.09 -6.40
C CYS A 440 -8.59 42.54 -7.46
N PHE A 441 -9.60 43.32 -7.06
CA PHE A 441 -10.61 43.84 -7.98
C PHE A 441 -10.01 44.77 -9.05
N ALA A 442 -9.10 45.66 -8.64
CA ALA A 442 -8.40 46.56 -9.56
C ALA A 442 -7.56 45.81 -10.60
N MET A 443 -6.93 44.68 -10.23
CA MET A 443 -6.20 43.84 -11.19
C MET A 443 -7.11 43.14 -12.20
N LYS A 444 -8.29 42.66 -11.78
CA LYS A 444 -9.28 42.06 -12.70
C LYS A 444 -9.74 43.08 -13.74
N ALA A 445 -10.07 44.29 -13.31
CA ALA A 445 -10.50 45.38 -14.19
C ALA A 445 -9.42 45.75 -15.24
N LYS A 446 -8.13 45.76 -14.86
CA LYS A 446 -7.03 45.98 -15.81
C LYS A 446 -6.88 44.85 -16.84
N LYS A 447 -7.03 43.58 -16.44
CA LYS A 447 -6.97 42.44 -17.37
C LYS A 447 -8.14 42.42 -18.35
N SER A 448 -9.34 42.83 -17.93
CA SER A 448 -10.52 42.93 -18.82
C SER A 448 -10.47 44.12 -19.78
N LEU A 449 -9.69 45.16 -19.48
CA LEU A 449 -9.46 46.30 -20.37
C LEU A 449 -8.32 46.05 -21.38
N SER A 450 -7.44 45.07 -21.12
CA SER A 450 -6.30 44.70 -21.98
C SER A 450 -6.58 43.55 -22.95
N ARG A 451 -7.74 42.90 -22.85
CA ARG A 451 -8.26 41.89 -23.79
C ARG A 451 -9.38 42.54 -24.59
#